data_AF-A0AA86NE60-F1
#
_entry.id   AF-A0AA86NE60-F1
#
_cell.length_a   1.000
_cell.length_b   1.000
_cell.length_c   1.000
_cell.angle_alpha   90.00
_cell.angle_beta   90.00
_cell.angle_gamma   90.00
#
_symmetry.space_group_name_H-M   'P 1'
#
loop_
_entity.id
_entity.type
_entity.pdbx_description
1 polymer ?
#
loop_
_entity_poly.entity_id
_entity_poly.type
_entity_poly.pdbx_seq_one_letter_code
_entity_poly.pdbx_strand_id
1 'polypeptide(L)'
;MSAKVTFATNYPDKQILFDQEPGYLKFAIGEKAQYTTRNVVDMLQSKVYTAQASQGTLTITNLRVIYVLDSNPMQNISVGYAGVQKILVGNIDQTQKSSIVQQDRTLVLVCSCKSQKYRFEFLPRGSRQVFDIIQTMYRAYDTSRAYRVTKTRQVMQNYLLPQEFIEKSLKDVQMISPLSPTPLAGTLQLTTYRVLWFCDTLNVLVPYLDIDSLTEHVLNNVPCVILQVTPPDGSTQNFTVAFHAFTLQNSDLFNLLVENVKNAAKSPQFGVNVEEKTEENEELFSTKEIKAPQKIRMFGNVDRALNYVQGDQSAKIEGIEFDEDLGVAFERVEGVDRADLV
;
A
#
# COMPACT_ATOMS: atom_id res chain seq x y z
N MET A 1 31.90 0.53 14.89
CA MET A 1 30.90 -0.20 14.06
C MET A 1 29.59 0.55 14.20
N SER A 2 29.00 1.00 13.10
CA SER A 2 27.70 1.69 13.10
C SER A 2 26.59 0.65 13.36
N ALA A 3 25.72 0.88 14.36
CA ALA A 3 24.58 0.01 14.61
C ALA A 3 23.51 0.23 13.52
N LYS A 4 23.05 -0.86 12.88
CA LYS A 4 21.97 -0.83 11.89
C LYS A 4 20.94 -1.89 12.22
N VAL A 5 19.66 -1.50 12.22
CA VAL A 5 18.52 -2.40 12.37
C VAL A 5 17.61 -2.20 11.16
N THR A 6 17.20 -3.29 10.51
CA THR A 6 16.26 -3.29 9.38
C THR A 6 14.96 -3.94 9.81
N PHE A 7 13.84 -3.39 9.37
CA PHE A 7 12.50 -3.80 9.73
C PHE A 7 11.76 -4.34 8.50
N ALA A 8 10.76 -5.19 8.73
CA ALA A 8 9.88 -5.64 7.66
C ALA A 8 8.73 -4.64 7.51
N THR A 9 8.80 -3.79 6.48
CA THR A 9 7.78 -2.78 6.13
C THR A 9 6.80 -3.25 5.05
N ASN A 10 6.95 -4.50 4.63
CA ASN A 10 6.23 -5.05 3.49
C ASN A 10 4.87 -5.62 3.95
N TYR A 11 3.97 -4.72 4.32
CA TYR A 11 2.60 -5.06 4.70
C TYR A 11 1.78 -5.43 3.45
N PRO A 12 0.74 -6.29 3.58
CA PRO A 12 -0.03 -6.75 2.43
C PRO A 12 -0.73 -5.64 1.64
N ASP A 13 -0.98 -4.48 2.25
CA ASP A 13 -1.57 -3.32 1.57
C ASP A 13 -0.65 -2.69 0.51
N LYS A 14 0.67 -2.90 0.63
CA LYS A 14 1.69 -2.36 -0.30
C LYS A 14 2.03 -3.31 -1.46
N GLN A 15 1.32 -4.43 -1.59
CA GLN A 15 1.72 -5.52 -2.48
C GLN A 15 0.64 -5.93 -3.46
N ILE A 16 1.08 -6.41 -4.62
CA ILE A 16 0.26 -7.19 -5.55
C ILE A 16 0.93 -8.55 -5.70
N LEU A 17 0.24 -9.62 -5.32
CA LEU A 17 0.76 -10.98 -5.34
C LEU A 17 -0.15 -11.89 -6.17
N PHE A 18 0.46 -12.83 -6.88
CA PHE A 18 -0.20 -13.86 -7.66
C PHE A 18 0.27 -15.23 -7.20
N ASP A 19 -0.61 -16.22 -7.22
CA ASP A 19 -0.30 -17.65 -7.05
C ASP A 19 0.57 -17.98 -5.83
N GLN A 20 0.23 -17.38 -4.70
CA GLN A 20 0.95 -17.62 -3.46
C GLN A 20 0.51 -18.93 -2.81
N GLU A 21 1.35 -19.54 -1.99
CA GLU A 21 0.88 -20.65 -1.16
C GLU A 21 -0.21 -20.12 -0.20
N PRO A 22 -1.27 -20.92 0.11
CA PRO A 22 -2.36 -20.49 0.99
C PRO A 22 -1.90 -19.94 2.35
N GLY A 23 -0.72 -20.35 2.84
CA GLY A 23 -0.11 -19.80 4.04
C GLY A 23 0.16 -18.29 3.98
N TYR A 24 0.47 -17.73 2.81
CA TYR A 24 0.74 -16.29 2.61
C TYR A 24 -0.53 -15.45 2.47
N LEU A 25 -1.68 -16.09 2.28
CA LEU A 25 -2.98 -15.40 2.23
C LEU A 25 -3.59 -15.23 3.64
N LYS A 26 -2.96 -15.80 4.66
CA LYS A 26 -3.34 -15.55 6.05
C LYS A 26 -3.24 -14.06 6.37
N PHE A 27 -4.11 -13.62 7.27
CA PHE A 27 -4.17 -12.23 7.67
C PHE A 27 -2.91 -11.83 8.43
N ALA A 28 -2.35 -10.69 8.04
CA ALA A 28 -1.30 -10.06 8.83
C ALA A 28 -1.85 -9.63 10.19
N ILE A 29 -0.96 -9.38 11.16
CA ILE A 29 -1.36 -8.82 12.45
C ILE A 29 -2.06 -7.48 12.19
N GLY A 30 -3.25 -7.27 12.77
CA GLY A 30 -4.08 -6.09 12.53
C GLY A 30 -4.89 -6.10 11.24
N GLU A 31 -4.73 -7.11 10.37
CA GLU A 31 -5.59 -7.33 9.21
C GLU A 31 -6.88 -8.05 9.62
N LYS A 32 -8.04 -7.60 9.13
CA LYS A 32 -9.36 -8.15 9.41
C LYS A 32 -10.14 -8.31 8.12
N ALA A 33 -10.78 -9.47 7.93
CA ALA A 33 -11.78 -9.64 6.88
C ALA A 33 -13.03 -8.84 7.24
N GLN A 34 -13.53 -8.10 6.25
CA GLN A 34 -14.74 -7.29 6.37
C GLN A 34 -15.88 -7.88 5.55
N TYR A 35 -15.55 -8.57 4.46
CA TYR A 35 -16.54 -9.23 3.64
C TYR A 35 -15.94 -10.39 2.87
N THR A 36 -16.70 -11.49 2.75
CA THR A 36 -16.34 -12.62 1.92
C THR A 36 -17.54 -13.03 1.07
N THR A 37 -17.33 -13.20 -0.22
CA THR A 37 -18.35 -13.73 -1.13
C THR A 37 -17.78 -14.87 -1.96
N ARG A 38 -18.59 -15.91 -2.17
CA ARG A 38 -18.28 -17.03 -3.06
C ARG A 38 -18.84 -16.79 -4.46
N ASN A 39 -18.65 -17.75 -5.36
CA ASN A 39 -19.14 -17.72 -6.74
C ASN A 39 -18.62 -16.53 -7.54
N VAL A 40 -17.38 -16.12 -7.26
CA VAL A 40 -16.71 -15.02 -7.96
C VAL A 40 -15.85 -15.58 -9.08
N VAL A 41 -15.97 -15.01 -10.27
CA VAL A 41 -15.18 -15.43 -11.44
C VAL A 41 -14.14 -14.36 -11.78
N ASP A 42 -12.90 -14.78 -11.98
CA ASP A 42 -11.87 -13.93 -12.58
C ASP A 42 -12.08 -13.87 -14.10
N MET A 43 -12.50 -12.71 -14.59
CA MET A 43 -12.90 -12.51 -15.98
C MET A 43 -11.72 -12.46 -16.95
N LEU A 44 -10.51 -12.14 -16.46
CA LEU A 44 -9.31 -12.08 -17.29
C LEU A 44 -8.65 -13.44 -17.47
N GLN A 45 -8.92 -14.39 -16.55
CA GLN A 45 -8.37 -15.74 -16.64
C GLN A 45 -9.36 -16.75 -17.24
N SER A 46 -10.65 -16.65 -16.91
CA SER A 46 -11.63 -17.62 -17.40
C SER A 46 -12.12 -17.26 -18.80
N LYS A 47 -12.25 -18.26 -19.67
CA LYS A 47 -12.96 -18.15 -20.96
C LYS A 47 -14.40 -18.64 -20.87
N VAL A 48 -14.74 -19.36 -19.80
CA VAL A 48 -16.06 -19.99 -19.60
C VAL A 48 -16.58 -19.57 -18.23
N TYR A 49 -17.20 -18.40 -18.18
CA TYR A 49 -17.60 -17.76 -16.93
C TYR A 49 -18.65 -18.53 -16.13
N THR A 50 -19.38 -19.46 -16.76
CA THR A 50 -20.39 -20.29 -16.09
C THR A 50 -19.89 -21.59 -15.51
N ALA A 51 -18.65 -21.99 -15.82
CA ALA A 51 -18.11 -23.23 -15.29
C ALA A 51 -17.87 -23.10 -13.78
N GLN A 52 -18.35 -24.07 -13.00
CA GLN A 52 -18.12 -24.11 -11.56
C GLN A 52 -16.62 -24.21 -11.21
N ALA A 53 -15.83 -24.83 -12.09
CA ALA A 53 -14.37 -24.88 -11.95
C ALA A 53 -13.67 -23.50 -12.07
N SER A 54 -14.35 -22.49 -12.63
CA SER A 54 -13.86 -21.11 -12.75
C SER A 54 -14.31 -20.21 -11.60
N GLN A 55 -15.06 -20.74 -10.63
CA GLN A 55 -15.54 -19.99 -9.48
C GLN A 55 -14.52 -20.03 -8.36
N GLY A 56 -14.47 -18.92 -7.63
CA GLY A 56 -13.63 -18.73 -6.48
C GLY A 56 -14.31 -17.90 -5.40
N THR A 57 -13.53 -17.62 -4.38
CA THR A 57 -13.91 -16.83 -3.22
C THR A 57 -13.15 -15.51 -3.22
N LEU A 58 -13.88 -14.40 -3.05
CA LEU A 58 -13.32 -13.05 -2.91
C LEU A 58 -13.48 -12.58 -1.46
N THR A 59 -12.39 -12.21 -0.82
CA THR A 59 -12.33 -11.67 0.54
C THR A 59 -11.81 -10.23 0.49
N ILE A 60 -12.58 -9.31 1.05
CA ILE A 60 -12.24 -7.90 1.24
C ILE A 60 -11.76 -7.75 2.68
N THR A 61 -10.53 -7.29 2.87
CA THR A 61 -9.97 -6.96 4.19
C THR A 61 -9.85 -5.44 4.37
N ASN A 62 -9.38 -5.01 5.54
CA ASN A 62 -9.00 -3.62 5.78
C ASN A 62 -7.71 -3.18 5.06
N LEU A 63 -6.95 -4.09 4.46
CA LEU A 63 -5.67 -3.79 3.80
C LEU A 63 -5.62 -4.16 2.31
N ARG A 64 -6.38 -5.17 1.89
CA ARG A 64 -6.31 -5.73 0.54
C ARG A 64 -7.59 -6.46 0.13
N VAL A 65 -7.66 -6.78 -1.15
CA VAL A 65 -8.60 -7.76 -1.72
C VAL A 65 -7.86 -9.05 -1.99
N ILE A 66 -8.45 -10.18 -1.63
CA ILE A 66 -7.90 -11.52 -1.87
C ILE A 66 -8.92 -12.30 -2.71
N TYR A 67 -8.46 -12.90 -3.80
CA TYR A 67 -9.23 -13.85 -4.59
C TYR A 67 -8.55 -15.22 -4.55
N VAL A 68 -9.30 -16.29 -4.34
CA VAL A 68 -8.81 -17.67 -4.36
C VAL A 68 -9.74 -18.51 -5.22
N LEU A 69 -9.19 -19.23 -6.20
CA LEU A 69 -9.97 -20.17 -7.01
C LEU A 69 -10.33 -21.41 -6.18
N ASP A 70 -11.61 -21.81 -6.18
CA ASP A 70 -12.09 -22.89 -5.31
C ASP A 70 -11.55 -24.27 -5.77
N SER A 71 -11.42 -24.46 -7.08
CA SER A 71 -10.92 -25.72 -7.67
C SER A 71 -9.40 -25.90 -7.53
N ASN A 72 -8.66 -24.81 -7.34
CA ASN A 72 -7.21 -24.83 -7.14
C ASN A 72 -6.77 -23.62 -6.30
N PRO A 73 -6.62 -23.77 -4.97
CA PRO A 73 -6.23 -22.66 -4.09
C PRO A 73 -4.85 -22.06 -4.36
N MET A 74 -3.98 -22.77 -5.10
CA MET A 74 -2.70 -22.21 -5.56
C MET A 74 -2.89 -21.13 -6.63
N GLN A 75 -4.06 -21.07 -7.27
CA GLN A 75 -4.44 -19.97 -8.15
C GLN A 75 -5.18 -18.91 -7.33
N ASN A 76 -4.45 -17.87 -6.94
CA ASN A 76 -4.97 -16.78 -6.12
C ASN A 76 -4.34 -15.44 -6.49
N ILE A 77 -4.98 -14.37 -6.04
CA ILE A 77 -4.55 -12.99 -6.24
C ILE A 77 -4.73 -12.25 -4.92
N SER A 78 -3.75 -11.44 -4.54
CA SER A 78 -3.84 -10.52 -3.40
C SER A 78 -3.48 -9.12 -3.88
N VAL A 79 -4.41 -8.17 -3.80
CA VAL A 79 -4.27 -6.80 -4.26
C VAL A 79 -4.36 -5.83 -3.08
N GLY A 80 -3.22 -5.30 -2.66
CA GLY A 80 -3.10 -4.29 -1.61
C GLY A 80 -3.63 -2.92 -2.01
N TYR A 81 -4.29 -2.24 -1.08
CA TYR A 81 -4.95 -0.96 -1.35
C TYR A 81 -4.00 0.19 -1.65
N ALA A 82 -2.73 0.16 -1.24
CA ALA A 82 -1.79 1.24 -1.53
C ALA A 82 -1.58 1.44 -3.04
N GLY A 83 -1.64 0.34 -3.80
CA GLY A 83 -1.49 0.37 -5.25
C GLY A 83 -2.78 0.69 -6.01
N VAL A 84 -3.95 0.65 -5.37
CA VAL A 84 -5.24 0.86 -6.05
C VAL A 84 -5.39 2.33 -6.41
N GLN A 85 -5.63 2.59 -7.70
CA GLN A 85 -5.85 3.93 -8.26
C GLN A 85 -7.32 4.20 -8.58
N LYS A 86 -8.04 3.17 -9.05
CA LYS A 86 -9.46 3.27 -9.39
C LYS A 86 -10.20 1.99 -9.03
N ILE A 87 -11.41 2.16 -8.54
CA ILE A 87 -12.39 1.09 -8.35
C ILE A 87 -13.58 1.44 -9.22
N LEU A 88 -13.89 0.57 -10.19
CA LEU A 88 -14.98 0.77 -11.13
C LEU A 88 -15.96 -0.39 -11.04
N VAL A 89 -17.20 -0.11 -11.42
CA VAL A 89 -18.23 -1.13 -11.61
C VAL A 89 -18.49 -1.22 -13.11
N GLY A 90 -18.00 -2.28 -13.73
CA GLY A 90 -18.15 -2.54 -15.15
C GLY A 90 -19.47 -3.25 -15.46
N ASN A 91 -20.06 -2.94 -16.61
CA ASN A 91 -21.07 -3.79 -17.21
C ASN A 91 -20.37 -4.90 -18.00
N ILE A 92 -20.93 -6.10 -18.00
CA ILE A 92 -20.42 -7.19 -18.82
C ILE A 92 -20.88 -6.95 -20.26
N ASP A 93 -19.94 -6.92 -21.19
CA ASP A 93 -20.26 -6.75 -22.60
C ASP A 93 -20.90 -8.04 -23.15
N GLN A 94 -22.14 -7.94 -23.63
CA GLN A 94 -23.04 -9.07 -23.90
C GLN A 94 -22.69 -9.84 -25.19
N THR A 95 -21.59 -9.49 -25.86
CA THR A 95 -21.16 -10.14 -27.10
C THR A 95 -20.69 -11.59 -26.90
N GLN A 96 -20.46 -12.02 -25.65
CA GLN A 96 -20.24 -13.43 -25.29
C GLN A 96 -21.52 -14.11 -24.79
N LYS A 97 -21.92 -15.17 -25.50
CA LYS A 97 -23.25 -15.80 -25.53
C LYS A 97 -23.82 -16.33 -24.20
N SER A 98 -25.09 -15.96 -23.98
CA SER A 98 -26.25 -16.75 -23.50
C SER A 98 -26.33 -17.34 -22.08
N SER A 99 -25.57 -16.90 -21.08
CA SER A 99 -25.83 -17.37 -19.69
C SER A 99 -25.46 -16.41 -18.56
N ILE A 100 -25.17 -15.15 -18.90
CA ILE A 100 -24.92 -14.08 -17.94
C ILE A 100 -26.22 -13.30 -17.79
N VAL A 101 -26.71 -13.18 -16.55
CA VAL A 101 -27.95 -12.47 -16.29
C VAL A 101 -27.70 -10.98 -16.55
N GLN A 102 -28.64 -10.29 -17.18
CA GLN A 102 -28.56 -8.87 -17.60
C GLN A 102 -28.18 -7.86 -16.49
N GLN A 103 -28.11 -8.29 -15.23
CA GLN A 103 -27.83 -7.47 -14.05
C GLN A 103 -26.48 -7.78 -13.40
N ASP A 104 -25.70 -8.70 -13.97
CA ASP A 104 -24.37 -9.06 -13.48
C ASP A 104 -23.37 -7.93 -13.80
N ARG A 105 -22.71 -7.43 -12.76
CA ARG A 105 -21.71 -6.36 -12.84
C ARG A 105 -20.34 -6.89 -12.42
N THR A 106 -19.30 -6.31 -12.99
CA THR A 106 -17.91 -6.68 -12.71
C THR A 106 -17.29 -5.63 -11.79
N LEU A 107 -16.59 -6.09 -10.74
CA LEU A 107 -15.70 -5.27 -9.94
C LEU A 107 -14.38 -5.13 -10.69
N VAL A 108 -14.03 -3.90 -11.06
CA VAL A 108 -12.77 -3.61 -11.74
C VAL A 108 -11.85 -2.84 -10.81
N LEU A 109 -10.67 -3.39 -10.54
CA LEU A 109 -9.61 -2.72 -9.77
C LEU A 109 -8.49 -2.33 -10.73
N VAL A 110 -8.20 -1.04 -10.83
CA VAL A 110 -7.03 -0.52 -11.55
C VAL A 110 -5.97 -0.14 -10.53
N CYS A 111 -4.81 -0.76 -10.64
CA CYS A 111 -3.74 -0.63 -9.66
C CYS A 111 -2.42 -0.26 -10.34
N SER A 112 -1.50 0.35 -9.61
CA SER A 112 -0.13 0.57 -10.02
C SER A 112 0.82 -0.02 -8.98
N CYS A 113 1.80 -0.80 -9.45
CA CYS A 113 2.87 -1.32 -8.61
C CYS A 113 4.18 -1.24 -9.40
N LYS A 114 5.21 -0.60 -8.82
CA LYS A 114 6.54 -0.44 -9.46
C LYS A 114 6.47 0.11 -10.90
N SER A 115 5.67 1.15 -11.09
CA SER A 115 5.42 1.79 -12.40
C SER A 115 4.71 0.92 -13.45
N GLN A 116 4.30 -0.30 -13.10
CA GLN A 116 3.43 -1.13 -13.93
C GLN A 116 1.97 -0.96 -13.51
N LYS A 117 1.10 -0.69 -14.48
CA LYS A 117 -0.36 -0.66 -14.28
C LYS A 117 -0.93 -2.06 -14.45
N TYR A 118 -1.83 -2.44 -13.54
CA TYR A 118 -2.56 -3.68 -13.52
C TYR A 118 -4.06 -3.42 -13.50
N ARG A 119 -4.83 -4.30 -14.13
CA ARG A 119 -6.29 -4.31 -14.14
C ARG A 119 -6.77 -5.69 -13.71
N PHE A 120 -7.68 -5.73 -12.74
CA PHE A 120 -8.33 -6.94 -12.28
C PHE A 120 -9.83 -6.82 -12.51
N GLU A 121 -10.46 -7.90 -12.95
CA GLU A 121 -11.89 -7.94 -13.24
C GLU A 121 -12.54 -9.16 -12.59
N PHE A 122 -13.28 -8.91 -11.52
CA PHE A 122 -13.97 -9.95 -10.76
C PHE A 122 -15.47 -9.85 -10.99
N LEU A 123 -16.11 -10.98 -11.30
CA LEU A 123 -17.54 -11.10 -11.46
C LEU A 123 -18.16 -11.78 -10.23
N PRO A 124 -18.64 -11.02 -9.23
CA PRO A 124 -19.26 -11.56 -8.02
C PRO A 124 -20.74 -11.91 -8.25
N ARG A 125 -21.03 -13.17 -8.57
CA ARG A 125 -22.40 -13.61 -8.84
C ARG A 125 -23.21 -13.69 -7.55
N GLY A 126 -24.35 -13.00 -7.52
CA GLY A 126 -25.26 -13.04 -6.38
C GLY A 126 -24.89 -12.13 -5.20
N SER A 127 -23.79 -11.37 -5.28
CA SER A 127 -23.44 -10.37 -4.26
C SER A 127 -23.36 -8.97 -4.87
N ARG A 128 -24.35 -8.14 -4.55
CA ARG A 128 -24.34 -6.70 -4.88
C ARG A 128 -23.61 -5.86 -3.82
N GLN A 129 -23.62 -6.32 -2.57
CA GLN A 129 -23.02 -5.60 -1.43
C GLN A 129 -21.50 -5.42 -1.58
N VAL A 130 -20.83 -6.33 -2.31
CA VAL A 130 -19.40 -6.27 -2.56
C VAL A 130 -18.92 -4.91 -3.10
N PHE A 131 -19.74 -4.24 -3.93
CA PHE A 131 -19.39 -2.94 -4.53
C PHE A 131 -19.39 -1.80 -3.51
N ASP A 132 -20.37 -1.78 -2.62
CA ASP A 132 -20.48 -0.75 -1.59
C ASP A 132 -19.42 -0.95 -0.50
N ILE A 133 -19.18 -2.22 -0.14
CA ILE A 133 -18.19 -2.59 0.87
C ILE A 133 -16.78 -2.24 0.39
N ILE A 134 -16.39 -2.63 -0.83
CA ILE A 134 -15.04 -2.32 -1.33
C ILE A 134 -14.80 -0.81 -1.43
N GLN A 135 -15.82 -0.04 -1.84
CA GLN A 135 -15.71 1.42 -1.88
C GLN A 135 -15.58 2.02 -0.49
N THR A 136 -16.36 1.55 0.48
CA THR A 136 -16.29 2.02 1.88
C THR A 136 -14.93 1.68 2.49
N MET A 137 -14.47 0.44 2.30
CA MET A 137 -13.17 -0.02 2.79
C MET A 137 -12.01 0.75 2.19
N TYR A 138 -12.00 0.94 0.86
CA TYR A 138 -10.95 1.71 0.20
C TYR A 138 -10.98 3.18 0.61
N ARG A 139 -12.15 3.81 0.79
CA ARG A 139 -12.23 5.19 1.31
C ARG A 139 -11.66 5.29 2.71
N ALA A 140 -12.05 4.40 3.63
CA ALA A 140 -11.53 4.38 4.99
C ALA A 140 -10.02 4.13 5.03
N TYR A 141 -9.52 3.28 4.13
CA TYR A 141 -8.09 3.12 3.88
C TYR A 141 -7.50 4.47 3.44
N ASP A 142 -7.93 5.02 2.31
CA ASP A 142 -7.37 6.22 1.70
C ASP A 142 -7.33 7.44 2.63
N THR A 143 -8.39 7.68 3.40
CA THR A 143 -8.46 8.81 4.34
C THR A 143 -7.59 8.64 5.59
N SER A 144 -7.14 7.42 5.90
CA SER A 144 -6.29 7.12 7.06
C SER A 144 -4.81 6.97 6.72
N ARG A 145 -4.35 7.38 5.53
CA ARG A 145 -2.94 7.25 5.08
C ARG A 145 -1.91 7.78 6.08
N ALA A 146 -2.24 8.79 6.88
CA ALA A 146 -1.33 9.38 7.87
C ALA A 146 -0.82 8.40 8.95
N TYR A 147 -1.49 7.25 9.14
CA TYR A 147 -1.03 6.17 10.03
C TYR A 147 0.09 5.31 9.42
N ARG A 148 0.35 5.40 8.11
CA ARG A 148 1.22 4.44 7.40
C ARG A 148 2.00 4.99 6.22
N VAL A 149 1.80 6.26 5.85
CA VAL A 149 2.53 6.95 4.79
C VAL A 149 3.24 8.17 5.37
N THR A 150 4.54 8.27 5.11
CA THR A 150 5.35 9.44 5.44
C THR A 150 4.81 10.70 4.76
N LYS A 151 4.67 11.79 5.53
CA LYS A 151 4.19 13.09 5.05
C LYS A 151 5.19 14.20 5.39
N THR A 152 5.27 15.21 4.54
CA THR A 152 6.13 16.38 4.74
C THR A 152 5.31 17.65 4.51
N ARG A 153 5.75 18.77 5.09
CA ARG A 153 5.13 20.10 4.92
C ARG A 153 3.61 20.11 5.16
N GLN A 154 3.14 19.33 6.12
CA GLN A 154 1.74 19.28 6.51
C GLN A 154 1.37 20.48 7.37
N VAL A 155 0.08 20.83 7.38
CA VAL A 155 -0.43 21.83 8.33
C VAL A 155 -0.37 21.23 9.73
N MET A 156 0.30 21.91 10.67
CA MET A 156 0.52 21.43 12.03
C MET A 156 -0.62 21.79 13.00
N GLN A 157 -1.84 22.02 12.52
CA GLN A 157 -3.02 22.23 13.37
C GLN A 157 -3.69 20.88 13.65
N ASN A 158 -3.90 20.54 14.92
CA ASN A 158 -4.48 19.26 15.35
C ASN A 158 -3.82 18.06 14.64
N TYR A 159 -2.49 18.06 14.61
CA TYR A 159 -1.74 17.09 13.83
C TYR A 159 -1.87 15.66 14.37
N LEU A 160 -2.20 15.47 15.66
CA LEU A 160 -2.39 14.16 16.26
C LEU A 160 -3.61 13.43 15.65
N LEU A 161 -3.41 12.17 15.31
CA LEU A 161 -4.42 11.26 14.79
C LEU A 161 -5.34 10.78 15.91
N PRO A 162 -6.54 10.25 15.59
CA PRO A 162 -7.39 9.59 16.57
C PRO A 162 -6.61 8.53 17.38
N GLN A 163 -6.71 8.61 18.72
CA GLN A 163 -6.02 7.74 19.68
C GLN A 163 -4.48 7.87 19.70
N GLU A 164 -3.91 8.83 18.96
CA GLU A 164 -2.48 9.14 19.03
C GLU A 164 -2.19 10.05 20.23
N PHE A 165 -1.14 9.74 20.98
CA PHE A 165 -0.62 10.63 22.03
C PHE A 165 0.90 10.71 21.97
N ILE A 166 1.43 11.80 22.52
CA ILE A 166 2.87 12.07 22.57
C ILE A 166 3.46 11.30 23.75
N GLU A 167 4.42 10.43 23.46
CA GLU A 167 5.17 9.67 24.47
C GLU A 167 6.40 10.44 24.95
N LYS A 168 7.10 11.09 24.01
CA LYS A 168 8.30 11.88 24.31
C LYS A 168 8.41 13.08 23.39
N SER A 169 8.87 14.19 23.94
CA SER A 169 9.20 15.41 23.19
C SER A 169 10.63 15.82 23.50
N LEU A 170 11.43 16.02 22.46
CA LEU A 170 12.82 16.47 22.51
C LEU A 170 12.91 17.79 21.75
N LYS A 171 13.34 18.85 22.45
CA LYS A 171 13.67 20.14 21.83
C LYS A 171 15.09 20.08 21.27
N ASP A 172 15.41 21.07 20.44
CA ASP A 172 16.75 21.23 19.87
C ASP A 172 17.23 19.94 19.21
N VAL A 173 16.39 19.40 18.31
CA VAL A 173 16.75 18.27 17.45
C VAL A 173 17.01 18.78 16.05
N GLN A 174 18.23 18.58 15.59
CA GLN A 174 18.65 18.92 14.25
C GLN A 174 18.20 17.83 13.28
N MET A 175 17.52 18.23 12.20
CA MET A 175 17.17 17.37 11.09
C MET A 175 18.04 17.66 9.87
N ILE A 176 18.54 16.59 9.26
CA ILE A 176 19.26 16.61 7.98
C ILE A 176 18.45 15.75 7.00
N SER A 177 18.04 16.31 5.86
CA SER A 177 17.19 15.64 4.87
C SER A 177 17.39 16.27 3.49
N PRO A 178 17.16 15.53 2.38
CA PRO A 178 17.15 16.10 1.03
C PRO A 178 16.17 17.27 0.83
N LEU A 179 15.22 17.47 1.75
CA LEU A 179 14.24 18.56 1.70
C LEU A 179 14.83 19.94 2.01
N SER A 180 16.03 20.01 2.60
CA SER A 180 16.68 21.27 2.99
C SER A 180 18.19 21.18 2.73
N PRO A 181 18.81 22.19 2.09
CA PRO A 181 20.25 22.21 1.85
C PRO A 181 21.06 22.37 3.14
N THR A 182 20.46 22.94 4.19
CA THR A 182 21.08 23.17 5.48
C THR A 182 20.35 22.39 6.58
N PRO A 183 21.07 21.89 7.60
CA PRO A 183 20.44 21.30 8.77
C PRO A 183 19.51 22.30 9.48
N LEU A 184 18.35 21.83 9.94
CA LEU A 184 17.36 22.66 10.63
C LEU A 184 17.20 22.18 12.07
N ALA A 185 17.18 23.10 13.03
CA ALA A 185 16.82 22.77 14.42
C ALA A 185 15.30 22.86 14.59
N GLY A 186 14.75 21.91 15.35
CA GLY A 186 13.31 21.84 15.60
C GLY A 186 12.99 21.00 16.82
N THR A 187 11.71 20.64 16.95
CA THR A 187 11.22 19.73 17.99
C THR A 187 10.96 18.37 17.38
N LEU A 188 11.49 17.32 18.01
CA LEU A 188 11.17 15.92 17.69
C LEU A 188 10.19 15.40 18.73
N GLN A 189 9.05 14.90 18.27
CA GLN A 189 8.07 14.21 19.08
C GLN A 189 7.96 12.75 18.64
N LEU A 190 8.04 11.87 19.63
CA LEU A 190 7.76 10.45 19.46
C LEU A 190 6.37 10.22 20.03
N THR A 191 5.48 9.73 19.18
CA THR A 191 4.11 9.35 19.56
C THR A 191 3.98 7.84 19.57
N THR A 192 2.80 7.35 19.92
CA THR A 192 2.44 5.93 19.80
C THR A 192 2.50 5.38 18.38
N TYR A 193 2.35 6.21 17.34
CA TYR A 193 2.22 5.73 15.95
C TYR A 193 3.35 6.18 15.02
N ARG A 194 4.02 7.29 15.32
CA ARG A 194 4.96 7.92 14.40
C ARG A 194 5.95 8.86 15.07
N VAL A 195 7.03 9.12 14.33
CA VAL A 195 7.97 10.19 14.59
C VAL A 195 7.44 11.47 13.93
N LEU A 196 7.40 12.57 14.68
CA LEU A 196 7.13 13.89 14.13
C LEU A 196 8.33 14.78 14.42
N TRP A 197 8.84 15.43 13.39
CA TRP A 197 9.80 16.50 13.55
C TRP A 197 9.24 17.76 12.90
N PHE A 198 9.34 18.90 13.58
CA PHE A 198 8.89 20.17 13.03
C PHE A 198 9.70 21.37 13.53
N CYS A 199 9.79 22.37 12.67
CA CYS A 199 10.20 23.73 12.96
C CYS A 199 9.24 24.70 12.25
N ASP A 200 9.52 26.00 12.30
CA ASP A 200 8.65 27.04 11.74
C ASP A 200 8.43 26.91 10.22
N THR A 201 9.39 26.33 9.49
CA THR A 201 9.38 26.30 8.01
C THR A 201 9.13 24.91 7.42
N LEU A 202 9.32 23.85 8.20
CA LEU A 202 9.27 22.47 7.72
C LEU A 202 8.80 21.52 8.81
N ASN A 203 8.11 20.47 8.39
CA ASN A 203 7.81 19.33 9.22
C ASN A 203 7.89 18.04 8.40
N VAL A 204 8.18 16.95 9.12
CA VAL A 204 8.23 15.58 8.60
C VAL A 204 7.54 14.68 9.62
N LEU A 205 6.62 13.85 9.13
CA LEU A 205 5.86 12.88 9.90
C LEU A 205 6.13 11.51 9.33
N VAL A 206 6.75 10.63 10.11
CA VAL A 206 7.18 9.29 9.70
C VAL A 206 6.50 8.23 10.55
N PRO A 207 5.48 7.54 10.01
CA PRO A 207 4.91 6.37 10.67
C PRO A 207 5.93 5.29 10.94
N TYR A 208 5.89 4.68 12.12
CA TYR A 208 6.81 3.59 12.45
C TYR A 208 6.68 2.40 11.49
N LEU A 209 5.47 2.16 10.98
CA LEU A 209 5.18 1.12 9.98
C LEU A 209 5.86 1.39 8.62
N ASP A 210 6.32 2.62 8.37
CA ASP A 210 6.94 3.04 7.11
C ASP A 210 8.48 3.05 7.19
N ILE A 211 9.06 2.91 8.38
CA ILE A 211 10.51 2.89 8.63
C ILE A 211 11.10 1.55 8.22
N ASP A 212 11.90 1.54 7.15
CA ASP A 212 12.59 0.36 6.61
C ASP A 212 13.85 0.03 7.40
N SER A 213 14.64 1.05 7.76
CA SER A 213 15.80 0.83 8.64
C SER A 213 16.17 2.05 9.47
N LEU A 214 16.81 1.76 10.60
CA LEU A 214 17.46 2.74 11.48
C LEU A 214 18.96 2.46 11.49
N THR A 215 19.78 3.51 11.36
CA THR A 215 21.24 3.40 11.38
C THR A 215 21.84 4.52 12.22
N GLU A 216 22.73 4.19 13.16
CA GLU A 216 23.58 5.18 13.82
C GLU A 216 24.73 5.57 12.89
N HIS A 217 24.90 6.85 12.58
CA HIS A 217 25.95 7.29 11.67
C HIS A 217 26.53 8.63 12.11
N VAL A 218 27.74 8.96 11.66
CA VAL A 218 28.32 10.30 11.84
C VAL A 218 28.29 11.01 10.49
N LEU A 219 27.49 12.06 10.36
CA LEU A 219 27.41 12.88 9.15
C LEU A 219 28.12 14.21 9.42
N ASN A 220 29.17 14.53 8.64
CA ASN A 220 29.94 15.77 8.81
C ASN A 220 30.39 16.02 10.27
N ASN A 221 30.92 14.98 10.94
CA ASN A 221 31.31 14.99 12.36
C ASN A 221 30.16 15.17 13.38
N VAL A 222 28.91 15.11 12.94
CA VAL A 222 27.73 15.13 13.83
C VAL A 222 27.15 13.72 13.95
N PRO A 223 27.07 13.13 15.16
CA PRO A 223 26.44 11.83 15.37
C PRO A 223 24.93 11.94 15.16
N CYS A 224 24.35 11.06 14.37
CA CYS A 224 22.93 11.11 14.03
C CYS A 224 22.33 9.71 13.94
N VAL A 225 21.00 9.65 14.08
CA VAL A 225 20.20 8.48 13.77
C VAL A 225 19.53 8.70 12.42
N ILE A 226 19.88 7.86 11.45
CA ILE A 226 19.33 7.89 10.10
C ILE A 226 18.12 6.97 10.03
N LEU A 227 16.98 7.53 9.65
CA LEU A 227 15.76 6.83 9.28
C LEU A 227 15.73 6.69 7.76
N GLN A 228 15.74 5.47 7.28
CA GLN A 228 15.40 5.16 5.90
C GLN A 228 13.95 4.69 5.88
N VAL A 229 13.09 5.38 5.13
CA VAL A 229 11.68 5.03 4.99
C VAL A 229 11.42 4.40 3.64
N THR A 230 10.34 3.63 3.57
CA THR A 230 9.85 3.06 2.32
C THR A 230 9.56 4.20 1.33
N PRO A 231 9.79 4.02 0.01
CA PRO A 231 9.57 5.09 -0.94
C PRO A 231 8.15 5.66 -0.80
N PRO A 232 8.00 6.99 -0.71
CA PRO A 232 6.70 7.63 -0.79
C PRO A 232 5.99 7.25 -2.09
N ASP A 233 4.65 7.29 -2.09
CA ASP A 233 3.84 6.98 -3.26
C ASP A 233 4.38 7.65 -4.54
N GLY A 234 4.74 6.85 -5.55
CA GLY A 234 5.27 7.33 -6.83
C GLY A 234 6.79 7.54 -6.90
N SER A 235 7.53 7.37 -5.80
CA SER A 235 9.00 7.39 -5.78
C SER A 235 9.60 5.99 -5.94
N THR A 236 10.71 5.89 -6.67
CA THR A 236 11.55 4.68 -6.71
C THR A 236 12.69 4.73 -5.70
N GLN A 237 12.94 5.90 -5.10
CA GLN A 237 14.01 6.13 -4.14
C GLN A 237 13.47 6.18 -2.71
N ASN A 238 14.21 5.56 -1.80
CA ASN A 238 13.95 5.64 -0.37
C ASN A 238 14.14 7.08 0.09
N PHE A 239 13.22 7.55 0.92
CA PHE A 239 13.36 8.84 1.57
C PHE A 239 14.18 8.65 2.86
N THR A 240 15.13 9.55 3.09
CA THR A 240 16.06 9.47 4.23
C THR A 240 16.02 10.74 5.04
N VAL A 241 15.95 10.59 6.36
CA VAL A 241 16.00 11.69 7.32
C VAL A 241 16.95 11.32 8.44
N ALA A 242 17.87 12.21 8.80
CA ALA A 242 18.76 12.00 9.92
C ALA A 242 18.44 12.99 11.05
N PHE A 243 18.43 12.50 12.28
CA PHE A 243 18.20 13.30 13.47
C PHE A 243 19.43 13.31 14.37
N HIS A 244 19.80 14.49 14.86
CA HIS A 244 20.76 14.68 15.93
C HIS A 244 20.08 15.45 17.07
N ALA A 245 19.96 14.82 18.24
CA ALA A 245 19.39 15.46 19.42
C ALA A 245 20.51 15.99 20.31
N PHE A 246 20.53 17.30 20.59
CA PHE A 246 21.56 17.88 21.47
C PHE A 246 21.38 17.50 22.94
N THR A 247 20.17 17.12 23.35
CA THR A 247 19.82 16.82 24.75
C THR A 247 19.78 15.32 25.06
N LEU A 248 20.13 14.44 24.12
CA LEU A 248 20.05 12.99 24.27
C LEU A 248 21.21 12.32 23.55
N GLN A 249 21.82 11.31 24.16
CA GLN A 249 22.87 10.55 23.48
C GLN A 249 22.31 9.86 22.23
N ASN A 250 23.11 9.79 21.16
CA ASN A 250 22.67 9.23 19.89
C ASN A 250 22.21 7.76 20.01
N SER A 251 22.91 6.98 20.84
CA SER A 251 22.56 5.59 21.16
C SER A 251 21.21 5.47 21.85
N ASP A 252 20.87 6.42 22.72
CA ASP A 252 19.60 6.40 23.45
C ASP A 252 18.44 6.76 22.52
N LEU A 253 18.64 7.74 21.63
CA LEU A 253 17.66 8.06 20.58
C LEU A 253 17.46 6.86 19.64
N PHE A 254 18.55 6.21 19.23
CA PHE A 254 18.50 5.02 18.38
C PHE A 254 17.71 3.89 19.02
N ASN A 255 18.05 3.53 20.27
CA ASN A 255 17.37 2.45 20.99
C ASN A 255 15.88 2.75 21.19
N LEU A 256 15.52 3.99 21.52
CA LEU A 256 14.13 4.40 21.67
C LEU A 256 13.34 4.27 20.36
N LEU A 257 13.91 4.72 19.24
CA LEU A 257 13.28 4.56 17.93
C LEU A 257 13.15 3.09 17.53
N VAL A 258 14.18 2.27 17.79
CA VAL A 258 14.14 0.82 17.52
C VAL A 258 13.03 0.15 18.33
N GLU A 259 12.87 0.51 19.60
CA GLU A 259 11.81 -0.03 20.46
C GLU A 259 10.42 0.37 19.94
N ASN A 260 10.23 1.65 19.60
CA ASN A 260 8.96 2.14 19.08
C ASN A 260 8.57 1.46 17.77
N VAL A 261 9.51 1.26 16.83
CA VAL A 261 9.24 0.52 15.59
C VAL A 261 8.91 -0.94 15.86
N LYS A 262 9.61 -1.60 16.78
CA LYS A 262 9.30 -2.99 17.18
C LYS A 262 7.92 -3.10 17.82
N ASN A 263 7.53 -2.15 18.66
CA ASN A 263 6.24 -2.14 19.33
C ASN A 263 5.11 -1.88 18.34
N ALA A 264 5.28 -0.93 17.42
CA ALA A 264 4.35 -0.70 16.31
C ALA A 264 4.17 -1.97 15.45
N ALA A 265 5.23 -2.72 15.17
CA ALA A 265 5.13 -3.96 14.40
C ALA A 265 4.39 -5.10 15.13
N LYS A 266 4.41 -5.12 16.48
CA LYS A 266 3.69 -6.12 17.29
C LYS A 266 2.19 -5.85 17.35
N SER A 267 1.79 -4.58 17.31
CA SER A 267 0.39 -4.15 17.34
C SER A 267 0.18 -3.01 16.34
N PRO A 268 0.23 -3.31 15.02
CA PRO A 268 0.17 -2.29 13.98
C PRO A 268 -1.19 -1.61 13.97
N GLN A 269 -1.16 -0.27 13.98
CA GLN A 269 -2.36 0.55 13.82
C GLN A 269 -2.41 1.14 12.41
N PHE A 270 -3.31 0.63 11.58
CA PHE A 270 -3.44 1.06 10.18
C PHE A 270 -4.40 2.25 9.99
N GLY A 271 -5.20 2.58 11.01
CA GLY A 271 -6.17 3.67 10.99
C GLY A 271 -7.45 3.38 10.18
N VAL A 272 -7.58 2.17 9.64
CA VAL A 272 -8.71 1.76 8.79
C VAL A 272 -9.86 1.27 9.65
N ASN A 273 -10.76 2.19 10.01
CA ASN A 273 -11.94 1.90 10.79
C ASN A 273 -13.19 2.04 9.91
N VAL A 274 -13.98 0.97 9.83
CA VAL A 274 -15.32 0.99 9.25
C VAL A 274 -16.26 0.46 10.33
N GLU A 275 -17.38 1.16 10.56
CA GLU A 275 -18.38 0.71 11.51
C GLU A 275 -18.87 -0.67 11.11
N GLU A 276 -18.70 -1.66 12.00
CA GLU A 276 -19.26 -2.98 11.82
C GLU A 276 -20.78 -2.83 11.87
N LYS A 277 -21.44 -2.93 10.71
CA LYS A 277 -22.89 -3.07 10.69
C LYS A 277 -23.20 -4.40 11.38
N THR A 278 -23.89 -4.30 12.51
CA THR A 278 -24.42 -5.42 13.29
C THR A 278 -25.50 -6.12 12.48
N GLU A 279 -25.11 -6.90 11.48
CA GLU A 279 -25.99 -7.84 10.79
C GLU A 279 -25.47 -9.26 11.06
N GLU A 280 -26.38 -10.14 11.45
CA GLU A 280 -26.27 -11.47 12.09
C GLU A 280 -25.52 -12.56 11.28
N ASN A 281 -24.48 -12.24 10.52
CA ASN A 281 -23.64 -13.19 9.80
C ASN A 281 -22.35 -13.52 10.57
N GLU A 282 -22.48 -13.86 11.86
CA GLU A 282 -21.37 -14.18 12.76
C GLU A 282 -20.60 -15.46 12.35
N GLU A 283 -21.14 -16.31 11.47
CA GLU A 283 -20.50 -17.58 11.09
C GLU A 283 -19.40 -17.47 10.01
N LEU A 284 -19.27 -16.34 9.31
CA LEU A 284 -18.34 -16.20 8.18
C LEU A 284 -16.93 -15.71 8.55
N PHE A 285 -16.73 -15.29 9.80
CA PHE A 285 -15.51 -14.59 10.22
C PHE A 285 -14.73 -15.38 11.27
N SER A 286 -14.23 -16.58 10.92
CA SER A 286 -13.26 -17.25 11.79
C SER A 286 -11.89 -16.55 11.67
N THR A 287 -11.60 -15.61 12.56
CA THR A 287 -10.23 -15.13 12.76
C THR A 287 -9.43 -16.24 13.46
N LYS A 288 -8.64 -17.00 12.70
CA LYS A 288 -7.55 -17.77 13.30
C LYS A 288 -6.38 -16.82 13.55
N GLU A 289 -6.05 -16.59 14.81
CA GLU A 289 -4.73 -16.06 15.19
C GLU A 289 -3.63 -16.94 14.57
N ILE A 290 -2.46 -16.36 14.22
CA ILE A 290 -1.12 -16.90 14.54
C ILE A 290 0.04 -16.14 13.83
N LYS A 291 1.05 -15.86 14.65
CA LYS A 291 2.52 -15.66 14.51
C LYS A 291 3.14 -15.11 13.20
N ALA A 292 3.76 -13.93 13.40
CA ALA A 292 4.93 -13.30 12.78
C ALA A 292 4.99 -13.19 11.23
N PRO A 293 5.27 -11.99 10.68
CA PRO A 293 5.37 -11.79 9.23
C PRO A 293 6.57 -12.58 8.66
N GLN A 294 6.29 -13.51 7.76
CA GLN A 294 7.31 -14.12 6.91
C GLN A 294 7.68 -13.16 5.78
N LYS A 295 8.97 -13.12 5.40
CA LYS A 295 9.45 -12.30 4.28
C LYS A 295 8.71 -12.71 3.01
N ILE A 296 7.98 -11.76 2.44
CA ILE A 296 7.11 -11.97 1.29
C ILE A 296 7.96 -11.99 0.02
N ARG A 297 7.86 -13.07 -0.76
CA ARG A 297 8.38 -13.11 -2.14
C ARG A 297 7.42 -12.31 -3.02
N MET A 298 7.96 -11.31 -3.72
CA MET A 298 7.17 -10.33 -4.45
C MET A 298 6.47 -10.87 -5.70
N PHE A 299 6.74 -12.11 -6.14
CA PHE A 299 6.12 -12.67 -7.34
C PHE A 299 5.98 -14.19 -7.22
N GLY A 300 4.78 -14.71 -7.48
CA GLY A 300 4.55 -16.12 -7.85
C GLY A 300 4.80 -16.31 -9.35
N ASN A 301 3.88 -16.98 -10.06
CA ASN A 301 4.01 -17.23 -11.50
C ASN A 301 3.94 -15.91 -12.32
N VAL A 302 5.09 -15.51 -12.88
CA VAL A 302 5.24 -14.27 -13.67
C VAL A 302 4.37 -14.27 -14.92
N ASP A 303 4.16 -15.44 -15.54
CA ASP A 303 3.40 -15.58 -16.78
C ASP A 303 1.92 -15.26 -16.58
N ARG A 304 1.34 -15.62 -15.42
CA ARG A 304 -0.06 -15.30 -15.11
C ARG A 304 -0.23 -13.80 -14.87
N ALA A 305 0.73 -13.14 -14.22
CA ALA A 305 0.65 -11.71 -13.91
C ALA A 305 0.55 -10.84 -15.18
N LEU A 306 1.13 -11.28 -16.30
CA LEU A 306 1.08 -10.58 -17.58
C LEU A 306 -0.35 -10.42 -18.12
N ASN A 307 -1.27 -11.34 -17.80
CA ASN A 307 -2.68 -11.24 -18.23
C ASN A 307 -3.43 -10.06 -17.60
N TYR A 308 -2.87 -9.48 -16.53
CA TYR A 308 -3.48 -8.38 -15.78
C TYR A 308 -2.79 -7.05 -16.07
N VAL A 309 -1.70 -7.02 -16.84
CA VAL A 309 -0.99 -5.79 -17.19
C VAL A 309 -1.86 -4.93 -18.11
N GLN A 310 -2.03 -3.66 -17.77
CA GLN A 310 -2.76 -2.69 -18.59
C GLN A 310 -1.80 -1.87 -19.46
N GLY A 311 -2.10 -1.79 -20.76
CA GLY A 311 -1.28 -1.08 -21.76
C GLY A 311 -0.67 -2.05 -22.78
N ASP A 312 -0.20 -1.51 -23.90
CA ASP A 312 0.52 -2.31 -24.89
C ASP A 312 1.91 -2.66 -24.35
N GLN A 313 2.16 -3.95 -24.11
CA GLN A 313 3.46 -4.42 -23.61
C GLN A 313 4.59 -4.22 -24.63
N SER A 314 4.26 -3.94 -25.90
CA SER A 314 5.23 -3.68 -26.96
C SER A 314 5.65 -2.22 -27.06
N ALA A 315 4.88 -1.28 -26.51
CA ALA A 315 5.17 0.14 -26.55
C ALA A 315 6.15 0.52 -25.43
N LYS A 316 7.43 0.65 -25.77
CA LYS A 316 8.45 1.12 -24.84
C LYS A 316 8.45 2.64 -24.83
N ILE A 317 8.05 3.22 -23.70
CA ILE A 317 8.08 4.66 -23.49
C ILE A 317 9.53 5.08 -23.21
N GLU A 318 10.14 5.88 -24.10
CA GLU A 318 11.51 6.37 -23.97
C GLU A 318 11.62 7.59 -23.04
N GLY A 319 10.52 8.32 -22.85
CA GLY A 319 10.47 9.50 -22.01
C GLY A 319 9.22 10.35 -22.25
N ILE A 320 9.24 11.54 -21.66
CA ILE A 320 8.24 12.59 -21.90
C ILE A 320 8.94 13.70 -22.68
N GLU A 321 8.38 14.11 -23.81
CA GLU A 321 8.87 15.24 -24.60
C GLU A 321 7.81 16.33 -24.71
N PHE A 322 8.25 17.57 -24.90
CA PHE A 322 7.36 18.71 -25.06
C PHE A 322 7.13 18.98 -26.55
N ASP A 323 5.86 18.96 -26.95
CA ASP A 323 5.40 19.36 -28.26
C ASP A 323 5.22 20.89 -28.31
N GLU A 324 6.07 21.58 -29.06
CA GLU A 324 5.96 23.04 -29.18
C GLU A 324 4.71 23.50 -29.95
N ASP A 325 4.20 22.72 -30.90
CA ASP A 325 3.06 23.12 -31.73
C ASP A 325 1.74 22.92 -30.99
N LEU A 326 1.61 21.82 -30.24
CA LEU A 326 0.45 21.53 -29.40
C LEU A 326 0.55 22.22 -28.02
N GLY A 327 1.75 22.64 -27.62
CA GLY A 327 2.02 23.23 -26.31
C GLY A 327 1.80 22.25 -25.15
N VAL A 328 1.98 20.94 -25.38
CA VAL A 328 1.75 19.89 -24.39
C VAL A 328 2.93 18.95 -24.26
N ALA A 329 3.09 18.35 -23.08
CA ALA A 329 4.01 17.23 -22.90
C ALA A 329 3.30 15.91 -23.27
N PHE A 330 3.97 15.04 -24.01
CA PHE A 330 3.45 13.73 -24.39
C PHE A 330 4.50 12.62 -24.24
N GLU A 331 4.04 11.38 -24.17
CA GLU A 331 4.89 10.20 -24.03
C GLU A 331 5.52 9.85 -25.39
N ARG A 332 6.85 9.72 -25.44
CA ARG A 332 7.58 9.26 -26.62
C ARG A 332 7.62 7.74 -26.67
N VAL A 333 7.09 7.15 -27.72
CA VAL A 333 7.06 5.69 -27.92
C VAL A 333 8.15 5.29 -28.92
N GLU A 334 8.98 4.31 -28.54
CA GLU A 334 10.04 3.78 -29.41
C GLU A 334 9.45 3.32 -30.75
N GLY A 335 9.97 3.87 -31.87
CA GLY A 335 9.57 3.47 -33.22
C GLY A 335 8.28 4.10 -33.75
N VAL A 336 7.65 5.03 -33.02
CA VAL A 336 6.50 5.80 -33.49
C VAL A 336 6.92 7.26 -33.64
N ASP A 337 6.87 7.79 -34.86
CA ASP A 337 7.15 9.21 -35.08
C ASP A 337 5.89 10.04 -34.80
N ARG A 338 6.07 11.28 -34.35
CA ARG A 338 4.97 12.20 -34.02
C ARG A 338 4.04 12.40 -35.21
N ALA A 339 4.61 12.48 -36.41
CA ALA A 339 3.85 12.65 -37.65
C ALA A 339 2.88 11.49 -37.93
N ASP A 340 3.10 10.31 -37.34
CA ASP A 340 2.25 9.13 -37.53
C ASP A 340 1.02 9.13 -36.61
N LEU A 341 0.97 10.03 -35.63
CA LEU A 341 -0.08 10.11 -34.60
C LEU A 341 -1.05 11.30 -34.77
N VAL A 342 -0.73 12.25 -35.66
CA VAL A 342 -1.52 13.49 -35.90
C VAL A 342 -2.47 13.35 -37.07
#